data_AF-A0A1F9YB29-F1
#
_entry.id   AF-A0A1F9YB29-F1
#
_cell.length_a   1.000
_cell.length_b   1.000
_cell.length_c   1.000
_cell.angle_alpha   90.00
_cell.angle_beta   90.00
_cell.angle_gamma   90.00
#
_symmetry.space_group_name_H-M   'P 1'
#
loop_
_entity.id
_entity.type
_entity.pdbx_description
1 polymer ?
#
loop_
_entity_poly.entity_id
_entity_poly.type
_entity_poly.pdbx_seq_one_letter_code
_entity_poly.pdbx_strand_id
1 'polypeptide(L)'
;MQKIILPHQQDRGVIELIKKELSKNAGSEANINKVREFLQVLMLKIMFDKGRLEHIAFTGGTALRILHGLKRYSEDMDYSLVNRIGYDFVSLYNELINELNKYNIKAVPVCYQASRLSFPTIQQGTGFL
;
A
#
# COMPACT_ATOMS: atom_id res chain seq x y z
N MET A 1 3.90 -16.80 26.68
CA MET A 1 3.05 -16.45 25.52
C MET A 1 3.91 -16.60 24.27
N GLN A 2 3.57 -17.56 23.41
CA GLN A 2 4.36 -17.90 22.22
C GLN A 2 4.22 -16.79 21.16
N LYS A 3 5.33 -16.13 20.82
CA LYS A 3 5.41 -15.31 19.60
C LYS A 3 5.29 -16.26 18.41
N ILE A 4 4.19 -16.14 17.67
CA ILE A 4 4.08 -16.74 16.34
C ILE A 4 5.04 -15.95 15.45
N ILE A 5 6.26 -16.44 15.30
CA ILE A 5 7.20 -15.96 14.29
C ILE A 5 6.71 -16.57 12.98
N LEU A 6 5.96 -15.79 12.19
CA LEU A 6 5.61 -16.20 10.84
C LEU A 6 6.89 -16.24 9.97
N PRO A 7 7.05 -17.25 9.12
CA PRO A 7 8.28 -17.49 8.38
C PRO A 7 8.48 -16.42 7.29
N HIS A 8 9.56 -15.65 7.43
CA HIS A 8 10.06 -14.63 6.49
C HIS A 8 10.38 -15.18 5.07
N GLN A 9 10.21 -16.47 4.81
CA GLN A 9 10.54 -17.10 3.51
C GLN A 9 9.37 -17.09 2.50
N GLN A 10 8.13 -16.84 2.94
CA GLN A 10 6.95 -17.02 2.08
C GLN A 10 6.68 -15.86 1.11
N ASP A 11 7.24 -14.66 1.39
CA ASP A 11 6.94 -13.45 0.61
C ASP A 11 7.72 -13.36 -0.72
N ARG A 12 8.84 -14.08 -0.86
CA ARG A 12 9.63 -14.08 -2.12
C ARG A 12 8.85 -14.67 -3.30
N GLY A 13 8.09 -15.73 -3.06
CA GLY A 13 7.29 -16.39 -4.10
C GLY A 13 6.14 -15.51 -4.60
N VAL A 14 5.53 -14.72 -3.72
CA VAL A 14 4.44 -13.80 -4.08
C VAL A 14 4.98 -12.65 -4.94
N ILE A 15 6.14 -12.09 -4.58
CA ILE A 15 6.78 -11.03 -5.38
C ILE A 15 7.19 -11.55 -6.76
N GLU A 16 7.72 -12.76 -6.86
CA GLU A 16 8.04 -13.39 -8.15
C GLU A 16 6.80 -13.69 -8.98
N LEU A 17 5.72 -14.16 -8.36
CA LEU A 17 4.45 -14.42 -9.03
C LEU A 17 3.89 -13.13 -9.64
N ILE A 18 3.98 -12.02 -8.91
CA ILE A 18 3.51 -10.72 -9.36
C ILE A 18 4.38 -10.17 -10.47
N LYS A 19 5.72 -10.26 -10.35
CA LYS A 19 6.63 -9.92 -11.46
C LYS A 19 6.30 -10.69 -12.73
N LYS A 20 6.01 -11.99 -12.60
CA LYS A 20 5.62 -12.87 -13.72
C LYS A 20 4.27 -12.50 -14.32
N GLU A 21 3.30 -12.12 -13.50
CA GLU A 21 1.97 -11.71 -13.97
C GLU A 21 2.01 -10.34 -14.67
N LEU A 22 2.87 -9.45 -14.20
CA LEU A 22 3.11 -8.15 -14.83
C LEU A 22 3.88 -8.26 -16.14
N SER A 23 4.86 -9.17 -16.24
CA SER A 23 5.60 -9.38 -17.49
C SER A 23 4.73 -9.92 -18.62
N LYS A 24 3.64 -10.63 -18.30
CA LYS A 24 2.73 -11.21 -19.31
C LYS A 24 1.82 -10.19 -19.99
N ASN A 25 1.53 -9.06 -19.34
CA ASN A 25 0.60 -8.05 -19.83
C ASN A 25 1.13 -6.62 -19.58
N ALA A 26 2.44 -6.41 -19.71
CA ALA A 26 3.06 -5.13 -19.39
C ALA A 26 2.40 -3.98 -20.18
N GLY A 27 1.91 -2.95 -19.49
CA GLY A 27 1.45 -1.69 -20.09
C GLY A 27 -0.05 -1.40 -20.08
N SER A 28 -0.92 -2.30 -19.60
CA SER A 28 -2.34 -1.96 -19.42
C SER A 28 -2.59 -1.30 -18.04
N GLU A 29 -3.48 -0.31 -18.00
CA GLU A 29 -3.96 0.32 -16.76
C GLU A 29 -4.43 -0.70 -15.71
N ALA A 30 -5.05 -1.80 -16.17
CA ALA A 30 -5.49 -2.88 -15.30
C ALA A 30 -4.32 -3.58 -14.58
N ASN A 31 -3.16 -3.71 -15.23
CA ASN A 31 -1.98 -4.31 -14.59
C ASN A 31 -1.29 -3.34 -13.65
N ILE A 32 -1.23 -2.05 -13.99
CA ILE A 32 -0.75 -1.01 -13.07
C ILE A 32 -1.59 -1.04 -11.79
N ASN A 33 -2.91 -1.10 -11.91
CA ASN A 33 -3.81 -1.19 -10.76
C ASN A 33 -3.58 -2.46 -9.93
N LYS A 34 -3.32 -3.61 -10.56
CA LYS A 34 -2.93 -4.84 -9.83
C LYS A 34 -1.63 -4.67 -9.04
N VAL A 35 -0.61 -3.99 -9.60
CA VAL A 35 0.62 -3.69 -8.85
C VAL A 35 0.32 -2.83 -7.64
N ARG A 36 -0.47 -1.78 -7.83
CA ARG A 36 -0.81 -0.84 -6.78
C ARG A 36 -1.60 -1.53 -5.67
N GLU A 37 -2.58 -2.36 -6.01
CA GLU A 37 -3.32 -3.18 -5.04
C GLU A 37 -2.41 -4.14 -4.27
N PHE A 38 -1.44 -4.76 -4.94
CA PHE A 38 -0.45 -5.57 -4.24
C PHE A 38 0.38 -4.75 -3.25
N LEU A 39 0.87 -3.58 -3.66
CA LEU A 39 1.64 -2.70 -2.77
C LEU A 39 0.80 -2.26 -1.57
N GLN A 40 -0.48 -1.93 -1.76
CA GLN A 40 -1.41 -1.59 -0.68
C GLN A 40 -1.55 -2.75 0.32
N VAL A 41 -1.74 -3.99 -0.16
CA VAL A 41 -1.80 -5.19 0.71
C VAL A 41 -0.47 -5.45 1.41
N LEU A 42 0.66 -5.26 0.72
CA LEU A 42 1.98 -5.42 1.31
C LEU A 42 2.22 -4.41 2.45
N MET A 43 1.80 -3.15 2.26
CA MET A 43 1.87 -2.13 3.31
C MET A 43 1.01 -2.51 4.53
N LEU A 44 -0.22 -3.00 4.31
CA LEU A 44 -1.07 -3.50 5.40
C LEU A 44 -0.42 -4.65 6.16
N LYS A 45 0.17 -5.61 5.43
CA LYS A 45 0.92 -6.73 6.04
C LYS A 45 2.06 -6.22 6.90
N ILE A 46 2.88 -5.30 6.38
CA ILE A 46 4.01 -4.72 7.13
C ILE A 46 3.51 -4.04 8.41
N MET A 47 2.44 -3.25 8.33
CA MET A 47 1.88 -2.56 9.49
C MET A 47 1.29 -3.54 10.52
N PHE A 48 0.66 -4.62 10.07
CA PHE A 48 0.19 -5.69 10.94
C PHE A 48 1.36 -6.40 11.64
N ASP A 49 2.40 -6.80 10.89
CA ASP A 49 3.58 -7.50 11.40
C ASP A 49 4.35 -6.63 12.44
N LYS A 50 4.27 -5.30 12.32
CA LYS A 50 4.85 -4.33 13.26
C LYS A 50 3.95 -3.96 14.43
N GLY A 51 2.74 -4.52 14.53
CA GLY A 51 1.78 -4.22 15.60
C GLY A 51 1.19 -2.80 15.52
N ARG A 52 1.28 -2.14 14.37
CA ARG A 52 0.89 -0.72 14.22
C ARG A 52 -0.62 -0.54 14.12
N LEU A 53 -1.32 -1.57 13.64
CA LEU A 53 -2.79 -1.56 13.50
C LEU A 53 -3.54 -1.58 14.85
N GLU A 54 -2.84 -1.68 15.98
CA GLU A 54 -3.42 -1.45 17.32
C GLU A 54 -3.76 0.03 17.56
N HIS A 55 -3.04 0.93 16.89
CA HIS A 55 -3.23 2.38 17.03
C HIS A 55 -4.07 2.98 15.90
N ILE A 56 -4.08 2.37 14.72
CA ILE A 56 -4.77 2.87 13.52
C ILE A 56 -5.70 1.82 12.93
N ALA A 57 -6.90 2.23 12.56
CA ALA A 57 -7.84 1.42 11.80
C ALA A 57 -7.72 1.75 10.31
N PHE A 58 -7.64 0.71 9.47
CA PHE A 58 -7.70 0.86 8.02
C PHE A 58 -9.14 1.11 7.57
N THR A 59 -9.39 2.22 6.88
CA THR A 59 -10.73 2.66 6.50
C THR A 59 -10.75 3.15 5.04
N GLY A 60 -11.88 3.75 4.61
CA GLY A 60 -12.00 4.36 3.28
C GLY A 60 -12.35 3.41 2.14
N GLY A 61 -12.21 3.91 0.91
CA GLY A 61 -12.62 3.20 -0.31
C GLY A 61 -11.80 1.95 -0.60
N THR A 62 -10.51 1.97 -0.22
CA THR A 62 -9.59 0.85 -0.44
C THR A 62 -9.85 -0.29 0.55
N ALA A 63 -10.26 0.01 1.78
CA ALA A 63 -10.72 -1.02 2.71
C ALA A 63 -11.94 -1.78 2.15
N LEU A 64 -12.89 -1.06 1.57
CA LEU A 64 -14.03 -1.69 0.90
C LEU A 64 -13.59 -2.52 -0.32
N ARG A 65 -12.68 -2.01 -1.15
CA ARG A 65 -12.14 -2.78 -2.30
C ARG A 65 -11.49 -4.08 -1.87
N ILE A 66 -10.58 -4.02 -0.89
CA ILE A 66 -9.79 -5.18 -0.44
C ILE A 66 -10.67 -6.18 0.34
N LEU A 67 -11.52 -5.69 1.26
CA LEU A 67 -12.29 -6.57 2.16
C LEU A 67 -13.61 -7.04 1.56
N HIS A 68 -14.25 -6.22 0.71
CA HIS A 68 -15.60 -6.49 0.16
C HIS A 68 -15.62 -6.62 -1.37
N GLY A 69 -14.48 -6.55 -2.06
CA GLY A 69 -14.38 -6.85 -3.49
C GLY A 69 -15.11 -5.87 -4.41
N LEU A 70 -15.22 -4.59 -4.03
CA LEU A 70 -15.87 -3.56 -4.87
C LEU A 70 -15.24 -3.51 -6.27
N LYS A 71 -16.03 -3.33 -7.34
CA LYS A 71 -15.53 -3.35 -8.73
C LYS A 71 -14.67 -2.14 -9.12
N ARG A 72 -14.70 -1.04 -8.35
CA ARG A 72 -13.91 0.16 -8.61
C ARG A 72 -12.51 0.05 -8.00
N TYR A 73 -11.50 0.49 -8.74
CA TYR A 73 -10.15 0.69 -8.22
C TYR A 73 -10.14 1.88 -7.24
N SER A 74 -9.27 1.80 -6.23
CA SER A 74 -9.09 2.84 -5.22
C SER A 74 -7.59 2.98 -4.94
N GLU A 75 -7.06 4.18 -5.12
CA GLU A 75 -5.62 4.44 -5.04
C GLU A 75 -5.17 4.75 -3.61
N ASP A 76 -6.01 5.42 -2.84
CA ASP A 76 -5.65 6.00 -1.55
C ASP A 76 -5.78 4.99 -0.41
N MET A 77 -4.82 4.97 0.51
CA MET A 77 -4.96 4.22 1.76
C MET A 77 -5.31 5.17 2.89
N ASP A 78 -6.54 5.08 3.38
CA ASP A 78 -7.01 5.89 4.48
C ASP A 78 -6.89 5.15 5.81
N TYR A 79 -6.44 5.88 6.84
CA TYR A 79 -6.35 5.37 8.21
C TYR A 79 -7.01 6.33 9.18
N SER A 80 -7.68 5.78 10.17
CA SER A 80 -8.24 6.53 11.30
C SER A 80 -7.46 6.19 12.55
N LEU A 81 -7.02 7.21 13.29
CA LEU A 81 -6.35 7.02 14.57
C LEU A 81 -7.36 6.54 15.62
N VAL A 82 -7.18 5.33 16.12
CA VAL A 82 -8.04 4.70 17.15
C VAL A 82 -7.49 4.96 18.54
N ASN A 83 -6.17 4.82 18.71
CA ASN A 83 -5.50 5.07 19.97
C ASN A 83 -4.26 5.95 19.77
N ARG A 84 -4.30 7.16 20.35
CA ARG A 84 -3.21 8.12 20.27
C ARG A 84 -2.03 7.78 21.19
N ILE A 85 -2.27 7.06 22.29
CA ILE A 85 -1.23 6.76 23.28
C ILE A 85 -0.22 5.81 22.64
N GLY A 86 1.04 6.23 22.55
CA GLY A 86 2.12 5.45 21.92
C GLY A 86 2.15 5.49 20.39
N TYR A 87 1.23 6.23 19.75
CA TYR A 87 1.26 6.41 18.31
C TYR A 87 2.28 7.49 17.90
N ASP A 88 3.23 7.10 17.05
CA ASP A 88 4.12 8.02 16.37
C ASP A 88 4.10 7.74 14.86
N PHE A 89 3.62 8.73 14.10
CA PHE A 89 3.55 8.66 12.65
C PHE A 89 4.95 8.57 12.02
N VAL A 90 5.94 9.28 12.57
CA VAL A 90 7.30 9.32 12.00
C VAL A 90 7.97 7.95 12.16
N SER A 91 7.86 7.33 13.34
CA SER A 91 8.32 5.97 13.58
C SER A 91 7.63 4.94 12.67
N LEU A 92 6.29 4.98 12.58
CA LEU A 92 5.51 4.12 11.66
C LEU A 92 6.02 4.24 10.22
N TYR A 93 6.17 5.47 9.75
CA TYR A 93 6.60 5.80 8.40
C TYR A 93 8.02 5.28 8.10
N ASN A 94 8.96 5.51 9.01
CA ASN A 94 10.34 5.04 8.85
C ASN A 94 10.44 3.52 8.85
N GLU A 95 9.65 2.84 9.69
CA GLU A 95 9.56 1.38 9.68
C GLU A 95 9.04 0.85 8.36
N LEU A 96 7.98 1.47 7.82
CA LEU A 96 7.40 1.06 6.56
C LEU A 96 8.41 1.15 5.41
N ILE A 97 9.15 2.27 5.30
CA ILE A 97 10.20 2.42 4.28
C ILE A 97 11.29 1.36 4.47
N ASN A 98 11.74 1.14 5.71
CA ASN A 98 12.79 0.18 5.99
C ASN A 98 12.38 -1.24 5.57
N GLU A 99 11.12 -1.63 5.80
CA GLU A 99 10.62 -2.92 5.34
C GLU A 99 10.47 -2.97 3.81
N LEU A 100 9.94 -1.92 3.17
CA LEU A 100 9.84 -1.87 1.70
C LEU A 100 11.21 -1.96 1.03
N ASN A 101 12.23 -1.32 1.60
CA ASN A 101 13.61 -1.41 1.12
C ASN A 101 14.17 -2.84 1.17
N LYS A 102 13.77 -3.66 2.16
CA LYS A 102 14.16 -5.09 2.22
C LYS A 102 13.55 -5.91 1.07
N TYR A 103 12.41 -5.48 0.55
CA TYR A 103 11.80 -6.04 -0.65
C TYR A 103 12.38 -5.46 -1.95
N ASN A 104 13.44 -4.64 -1.88
CA ASN A 104 14.01 -3.88 -3.00
C ASN A 104 13.01 -2.91 -3.66
N ILE A 105 12.01 -2.45 -2.90
CA ILE A 105 11.03 -1.45 -3.34
C ILE A 105 11.46 -0.10 -2.80
N LYS A 106 11.90 0.80 -3.70
CA LYS A 106 12.27 2.18 -3.31
C LYS A 106 10.99 2.98 -3.06
N ALA A 107 10.79 3.41 -1.82
CA ALA A 107 9.72 4.33 -1.45
C ALA A 107 10.29 5.75 -1.27
N VAL A 108 9.63 6.75 -1.86
CA VAL A 108 9.99 8.17 -1.69
C VAL A 108 8.80 8.88 -1.05
N PRO A 109 8.98 9.64 0.04
CA PRO A 109 7.92 10.48 0.57
C PRO A 109 7.53 11.54 -0.45
N VAL A 110 6.24 11.63 -0.72
CA VAL A 110 5.67 12.83 -1.33
C VAL A 110 4.79 13.48 -0.28
N CYS A 111 5.37 14.45 0.44
CA CYS A 111 4.62 15.23 1.42
C CYS A 111 3.94 16.38 0.67
N TYR A 112 2.65 16.23 0.35
CA TYR A 112 1.83 17.37 -0.04
C TYR A 112 1.40 18.10 1.24
N GLN A 113 1.85 19.35 1.42
CA GLN A 113 1.28 20.24 2.42
C GLN A 113 -0.23 20.35 2.15
N ALA A 114 -1.02 20.09 3.19
CA ALA A 114 -2.48 19.95 3.24
C ALA A 114 -3.02 18.54 2.92
N SER A 115 -3.56 17.92 3.97
CA SER A 115 -4.62 16.90 4.02
C SER A 115 -5.30 16.50 2.71
N ARG A 116 -4.55 15.88 1.79
CA ARG A 116 -4.98 15.06 0.66
C ARG A 116 -3.74 14.65 -0.12
N LEU A 117 -3.47 13.35 -0.21
CA LEU A 117 -2.64 12.85 -1.31
C LEU A 117 -3.56 12.81 -2.53
N SER A 118 -3.22 13.54 -3.59
CA SER A 118 -3.81 13.34 -4.90
C SER A 118 -2.66 13.08 -5.88
N PHE A 119 -2.70 11.96 -6.59
CA PHE A 119 -1.76 11.72 -7.68
C PHE A 119 -2.12 12.60 -8.88
N PRO A 120 -1.13 13.13 -9.61
CA PRO A 120 -1.38 14.00 -10.75
C PRO A 120 -2.14 13.24 -11.83
N THR A 121 -3.36 13.69 -12.11
CA THR A 121 -4.13 13.30 -13.29
C THR A 121 -3.25 13.55 -14.51
N ILE A 122 -2.93 12.50 -15.27
CA ILE A 122 -2.41 12.65 -16.62
C ILE A 122 -3.48 13.44 -17.39
N GLN A 123 -3.17 14.69 -17.76
CA GLN A 123 -4.00 15.44 -18.68
C GLN A 123 -3.97 14.69 -20.01
N GLN A 124 -5.02 13.90 -20.27
CA GLN A 124 -5.32 13.53 -21.64
C GLN A 124 -5.69 14.83 -22.36
N GLY A 125 -4.84 15.19 -23.32
CA GLY A 125 -5.04 16.36 -24.15
C GLY A 125 -6.40 16.28 -24.85
N THR A 126 -7.15 17.36 -24.76
CA THR A 126 -8.14 17.70 -25.77
C THR A 126 -7.59 18.90 -26.53
N GLY A 127 -7.06 18.62 -27.72
CA GLY A 127 -6.86 19.65 -28.72
C GLY A 127 -8.20 20.08 -29.33
N PHE A 128 -8.23 21.35 -29.73
CA PHE A 128 -9.11 21.99 -30.72
C PHE A 128 -10.63 21.92 -30.50
N LEU A 129 -11.22 23.03 -30.05
CA LEU A 129 -11.87 24.03 -30.92
C LEU A 129 -11.91 25.39 -30.19
#